data_AF-A0A5C8P102-F1
#
_entry.id   AF-A0A5C8P102-F1
#
_cell.length_a   1.000
_cell.length_b   1.000
_cell.length_c   1.000
_cell.angle_alpha   90.00
_cell.angle_beta   90.00
_cell.angle_gamma   90.00
#
_symmetry.space_group_name_H-M   'P 1'
#
loop_
_entity.id
_entity.type
_entity.pdbx_description
1 polymer ?
#
loop_
_entity_poly.entity_id
_entity_poly.type
_entity_poly.pdbx_seq_one_letter_code
_entity_poly.pdbx_strand_id
1 'polypeptide(L)'
;MEVRSVELQLDTCIHWLEIAVDRLDEAHTASVGSGNREFGEALDREFKAAMQATVAAATFFEALYAATIDRDPPPRPKPTGNPKKRRTRYMVVAEQLRRSFGLRKQGTTNLRSVLKEVYRFRDQAVHPGASFSEPIMHPQFHVGVENRFVMFSAPNAHLLVRAALAFSRILPSRDLSRRPKGIQEFGAYLLEVSKPLCARWEQEYGPLLEEPAVQPSEAVSPADDGGSSMLSEPEET
;
A
#
# COMPACT_ATOMS: atom_id res chain seq x y z
N MET A 1 38.62 -20.31 -11.88
CA MET A 1 38.00 -19.05 -11.42
C MET A 1 37.84 -19.19 -9.92
N GLU A 2 38.63 -18.48 -9.12
CA GLU A 2 38.69 -18.64 -7.67
C GLU A 2 37.63 -17.72 -7.03
N VAL A 3 36.57 -18.29 -6.44
CA VAL A 3 35.56 -17.52 -5.72
C VAL A 3 36.14 -17.14 -4.36
N ARG A 4 36.35 -15.84 -4.11
CA ARG A 4 37.06 -15.34 -2.91
C ARG A 4 36.19 -15.29 -1.64
N SER A 5 34.87 -15.16 -1.78
CA SER A 5 33.88 -15.32 -0.70
C SER A 5 32.47 -15.35 -1.28
N VAL A 6 31.56 -16.06 -0.61
CA VAL A 6 30.11 -16.04 -0.89
C VAL A 6 29.43 -15.42 0.33
N GLU A 7 28.72 -14.32 0.13
CA GLU A 7 27.94 -13.64 1.16
C GLU A 7 26.45 -13.83 0.87
N LEU A 8 25.65 -14.03 1.93
CA LEU A 8 24.21 -14.17 1.84
C LEU A 8 23.55 -12.98 2.54
N GLN A 9 22.53 -12.41 1.89
CA GLN A 9 21.70 -11.35 2.47
C GLN A 9 20.29 -11.90 2.69
N LEU A 10 19.76 -11.73 3.90
CA LEU A 10 18.41 -12.14 4.25
C LEU A 10 17.44 -10.98 4.03
N ASP A 11 16.53 -11.11 3.07
CA ASP A 11 15.42 -10.19 2.84
C ASP A 11 14.09 -10.88 3.16
N THR A 12 13.48 -10.55 4.30
CA THR A 12 12.22 -11.18 4.75
C THR A 12 10.97 -10.43 4.29
N CYS A 13 11.12 -9.34 3.54
CA CYS A 13 9.98 -8.49 3.16
C CYS A 13 8.86 -9.26 2.47
N ILE A 14 9.17 -10.10 1.47
CA ILE A 14 8.14 -10.88 0.77
C ILE A 14 7.47 -11.92 1.66
N HIS A 15 8.22 -12.61 2.54
CA HIS A 15 7.64 -13.55 3.49
C HIS A 15 6.58 -12.89 4.40
N TRP A 16 6.79 -11.64 4.83
CA TRP A 16 5.77 -10.89 5.57
C TRP A 16 4.54 -10.57 4.73
N LEU A 17 4.73 -10.37 3.42
CA LEU A 17 3.65 -10.10 2.49
C LEU A 17 2.84 -11.37 2.19
N GLU A 18 3.49 -12.53 2.08
CA GLU A 18 2.86 -13.85 1.97
C GLU A 18 1.97 -14.12 3.19
N ILE A 19 2.52 -13.95 4.41
CA ILE A 19 1.77 -14.07 5.65
C ILE A 19 0.56 -13.11 5.63
N ALA A 20 0.76 -11.86 5.19
CA ALA A 20 -0.32 -10.88 5.15
C ALA A 20 -1.49 -11.33 4.26
N VAL A 21 -1.21 -11.91 3.10
CA VAL A 21 -2.23 -12.44 2.18
C VAL A 21 -2.90 -13.68 2.76
N ASP A 22 -2.14 -14.66 3.24
CA ASP A 22 -2.72 -15.89 3.78
C ASP A 22 -3.65 -15.63 4.97
N ARG A 23 -3.25 -14.71 5.86
CA ARG A 23 -4.09 -14.31 7.00
C ARG A 23 -5.33 -13.50 6.56
N LEU A 24 -5.25 -12.79 5.44
CA LEU A 24 -6.41 -12.08 4.90
C LEU A 24 -7.47 -13.06 4.39
N ASP A 25 -7.05 -14.10 3.68
CA ASP A 25 -7.98 -15.12 3.14
C ASP A 25 -8.71 -15.85 4.28
N GLU A 26 -8.00 -16.15 5.38
CA GLU A 26 -8.60 -16.68 6.59
C GLU A 26 -9.62 -15.71 7.22
N ALA A 27 -9.34 -14.41 7.23
CA ALA A 27 -10.25 -13.40 7.75
C ALA A 27 -11.54 -13.32 6.90
N HIS A 28 -11.43 -13.34 5.57
CA HIS A 28 -12.60 -13.38 4.67
C HIS A 28 -13.42 -14.66 4.85
N THR A 29 -12.75 -15.80 4.95
CA THR A 29 -13.43 -17.08 5.17
C THR A 29 -14.22 -17.07 6.49
N ALA A 30 -13.65 -16.52 7.55
CA ALA A 30 -14.32 -16.37 8.85
C ALA A 30 -15.52 -15.40 8.77
N SER A 31 -15.38 -14.30 8.02
CA SER A 31 -16.43 -13.31 7.82
C SER A 31 -17.66 -13.87 7.09
N VAL A 32 -17.46 -14.69 6.06
CA VAL A 32 -18.57 -15.22 5.21
C VAL A 32 -19.21 -16.50 5.78
N GLY A 33 -18.44 -17.34 6.48
CA GLY A 33 -18.89 -18.68 6.92
C GLY A 33 -19.83 -18.72 8.14
N SER A 34 -20.27 -17.57 8.65
CA SER A 34 -20.92 -17.48 9.96
C SER A 34 -22.44 -17.68 9.90
N GLY A 35 -22.92 -18.90 10.16
CA GLY A 35 -24.31 -19.10 10.58
C GLY A 35 -24.53 -18.62 12.04
N ASN A 36 -25.79 -18.33 12.42
CA ASN A 36 -26.15 -17.78 13.74
C ASN A 36 -25.67 -18.59 14.97
N ARG A 37 -25.30 -19.87 14.82
CA ARG A 37 -24.91 -20.75 15.95
C ARG A 37 -23.43 -20.70 16.34
N GLU A 38 -22.55 -20.12 15.51
CA GLU A 38 -21.08 -20.08 15.73
C GLU A 38 -20.52 -18.65 15.74
N PHE A 39 -21.37 -17.65 15.95
CA PHE A 39 -21.03 -16.23 15.80
C PHE A 39 -19.79 -15.80 16.59
N GLY A 40 -19.71 -16.15 17.88
CA GLY A 40 -18.59 -15.75 18.73
C GLY A 40 -17.25 -16.33 18.28
N GLU A 41 -17.24 -17.57 17.78
CA GLU A 41 -16.04 -18.22 17.26
C GLU A 41 -15.61 -17.62 15.92
N ALA A 42 -16.57 -17.33 15.04
CA ALA A 42 -16.26 -16.70 13.76
C ALA A 42 -15.73 -15.27 13.94
N LEU A 43 -16.32 -14.50 14.85
CA LEU A 43 -15.87 -13.15 15.20
C LEU A 43 -14.43 -13.16 15.75
N ASP A 44 -14.10 -14.08 16.64
CA ASP A 44 -12.75 -14.23 17.19
C ASP A 44 -11.74 -14.71 16.13
N ARG A 45 -12.15 -15.60 15.23
CA ARG A 45 -11.32 -16.09 14.11
C ARG A 45 -11.03 -14.96 13.12
N GLU A 46 -12.04 -14.19 12.71
CA GLU A 46 -11.87 -13.03 11.84
C GLU A 46 -10.92 -12.02 12.50
N PHE A 47 -11.16 -11.67 13.76
CA PHE A 47 -10.32 -10.73 14.51
C PHE A 47 -8.85 -11.15 14.52
N LYS A 48 -8.55 -12.39 14.90
CA LYS A 48 -7.17 -12.89 14.97
C LYS A 48 -6.50 -12.88 13.60
N ALA A 49 -7.18 -13.37 12.58
CA ALA A 49 -6.66 -13.42 11.22
C ALA A 49 -6.41 -12.02 10.65
N ALA A 50 -7.40 -11.11 10.75
CA ALA A 50 -7.28 -9.73 10.27
C ALA A 50 -6.21 -8.92 11.02
N MET A 51 -6.06 -9.14 12.34
CA MET A 51 -4.99 -8.54 13.14
C MET A 51 -3.62 -9.01 12.65
N GLN A 52 -3.43 -10.32 12.45
CA GLN A 52 -2.19 -10.89 11.94
C GLN A 52 -1.87 -10.39 10.53
N ALA A 53 -2.86 -10.35 9.63
CA ALA A 53 -2.71 -9.83 8.27
C ALA A 53 -2.20 -8.38 8.28
N THR A 54 -2.80 -7.55 9.13
CA THR A 54 -2.44 -6.13 9.26
C THR A 54 -1.05 -5.93 9.86
N VAL A 55 -0.70 -6.67 10.91
CA VAL A 55 0.64 -6.60 11.53
C VAL A 55 1.71 -7.09 10.56
N ALA A 56 1.43 -8.14 9.79
CA ALA A 56 2.34 -8.64 8.76
C ALA A 56 2.55 -7.59 7.65
N ALA A 57 1.48 -6.93 7.17
CA ALA A 57 1.58 -5.81 6.23
C ALA A 57 2.42 -4.64 6.77
N ALA A 58 2.29 -4.30 8.05
CA ALA A 58 3.14 -3.29 8.69
C ALA A 58 4.61 -3.73 8.76
N THR A 59 4.84 -5.01 9.04
CA THR A 59 6.18 -5.60 9.16
C THR A 59 6.87 -5.69 7.81
N PHE A 60 6.14 -5.92 6.72
CA PHE A 60 6.66 -5.80 5.36
C PHE A 60 7.33 -4.44 5.12
N PHE A 61 6.69 -3.33 5.51
CA PHE A 61 7.27 -1.99 5.34
C PHE A 61 8.51 -1.76 6.22
N GLU A 62 8.54 -2.33 7.42
CA GLU A 62 9.71 -2.26 8.31
C GLU A 62 10.88 -3.09 7.75
N ALA A 63 10.61 -4.28 7.20
CA ALA A 63 11.59 -5.10 6.52
C ALA A 63 12.13 -4.42 5.26
N LEU A 64 11.24 -3.78 4.47
CA LEU A 64 11.62 -3.01 3.29
C LEU A 64 12.49 -1.79 3.65
N TYR A 65 12.18 -1.11 4.76
CA TYR A 65 13.01 -0.06 5.31
C TYR A 65 14.41 -0.57 5.67
N ALA A 66 14.51 -1.67 6.41
CA ALA A 66 15.79 -2.25 6.79
C ALA A 66 16.63 -2.63 5.56
N ALA A 67 16.02 -3.37 4.63
CA ALA A 67 16.64 -3.79 3.38
C ALA A 67 17.17 -2.61 2.54
N THR A 68 16.50 -1.46 2.56
CA THR A 68 16.92 -0.27 1.81
C THR A 68 17.96 0.57 2.55
N ILE A 69 18.02 0.55 3.88
CA ILE A 69 19.05 1.26 4.65
C ILE A 69 20.44 0.71 4.34
N ASP A 70 20.59 -0.61 4.25
CA ASP A 70 21.89 -1.22 4.00
C ASP A 70 22.41 -0.92 2.58
N ARG A 71 21.49 -0.79 1.62
CA ARG A 71 21.78 -0.61 0.19
C ARG A 71 21.87 0.86 -0.23
N ASP A 72 21.18 1.74 0.48
CA ASP A 72 21.19 3.18 0.30
C ASP A 72 21.18 3.84 1.69
N PRO A 73 22.33 3.90 2.39
CA PRO A 73 22.41 4.46 3.73
C PRO A 73 22.06 5.95 3.74
N PRO A 74 21.32 6.46 4.75
CA PRO A 74 21.00 7.89 4.82
C PRO A 74 22.26 8.74 4.96
N PRO A 75 22.29 9.95 4.38
CA PRO A 75 23.36 10.90 4.64
C PRO A 75 23.51 11.10 6.15
N ARG A 76 24.74 11.24 6.64
CA ARG A 76 25.00 11.48 8.06
C ARG A 76 24.12 12.65 8.53
N PRO A 77 23.36 12.50 9.62
CA PRO A 77 22.46 13.54 10.09
C PRO A 77 23.28 14.79 10.39
N LYS A 78 22.96 15.90 9.71
CA LYS A 78 23.49 17.20 10.12
C LYS A 78 22.92 17.50 11.51
N PRO A 79 23.71 18.01 12.47
CA PRO A 79 23.28 18.23 13.86
C PRO A 79 22.25 19.37 14.05
N THR A 80 21.49 19.72 13.02
CA THR A 80 20.73 20.98 12.93
C THR A 80 19.24 20.85 13.30
N GLY A 81 18.87 19.87 14.11
CA GLY A 81 17.47 19.63 14.50
C GLY A 81 17.21 19.93 15.96
N ASN A 82 16.09 20.61 16.26
CA ASN A 82 15.57 20.70 17.62
C ASN A 82 15.32 19.26 18.15
N PRO A 83 16.03 18.80 19.20
CA PRO A 83 15.94 17.42 19.69
C PRO A 83 14.53 17.06 20.18
N LYS A 84 13.69 18.05 20.46
CA LYS A 84 12.29 17.87 20.86
C LYS A 84 11.36 17.43 19.72
N LYS A 85 11.77 17.53 18.45
CA LYS A 85 10.93 17.19 17.27
C LYS A 85 11.41 15.88 16.63
N ARG A 86 11.31 14.77 17.36
CA ARG A 86 11.60 13.43 16.83
C ARG A 86 10.61 13.10 15.71
N ARG A 87 11.12 12.69 14.54
CA ARG A 87 10.26 12.22 13.45
C ARG A 87 9.55 10.94 13.86
N THR A 88 8.26 10.85 13.59
CA THR A 88 7.47 9.63 13.80
C THR A 88 7.97 8.50 12.90
N ARG A 89 7.75 7.24 13.31
CA ARG A 89 8.29 6.07 12.59
C ARG A 89 7.83 6.01 11.13
N TYR A 90 6.54 6.24 10.86
CA TYR A 90 6.00 6.25 9.50
C TYR A 90 6.66 7.31 8.60
N MET A 91 7.06 8.47 9.15
CA MET A 91 7.76 9.52 8.39
C MET A 91 9.19 9.10 8.04
N VAL A 92 9.87 8.43 8.97
CA VAL A 92 11.23 7.93 8.75
C VAL A 92 11.24 6.87 7.65
N VAL A 93 10.31 5.91 7.73
CA VAL A 93 10.17 4.84 6.73
C VAL A 93 9.78 5.42 5.36
N ALA A 94 8.79 6.31 5.31
CA ALA A 94 8.38 6.97 4.06
C ALA A 94 9.54 7.71 3.37
N GLU A 95 10.36 8.42 4.16
CA GLU A 95 11.49 9.19 3.62
C GLU A 95 12.60 8.29 3.07
N GLN A 96 12.91 7.20 3.76
CA GLN A 96 13.89 6.22 3.28
C GLN A 96 13.42 5.62 1.95
N LEU A 97 12.20 5.08 1.90
CA LEU A 97 11.65 4.46 0.69
C LEU A 97 11.52 5.47 -0.45
N ARG A 98 11.13 6.72 -0.17
CA ARG A 98 11.10 7.80 -1.16
C ARG A 98 12.47 8.02 -1.80
N ARG A 99 13.53 8.09 -0.99
CA ARG A 99 14.88 8.33 -1.48
C ARG A 99 15.41 7.13 -2.28
N SER A 100 15.25 5.93 -1.75
CA SER A 100 15.77 4.72 -2.37
C SER A 100 15.07 4.43 -3.70
N PHE A 101 13.74 4.56 -3.78
CA PHE A 101 12.98 4.27 -5.01
C PHE A 101 12.67 5.51 -5.86
N GLY A 102 13.13 6.70 -5.46
CA GLY A 102 12.94 7.93 -6.24
C GLY A 102 11.50 8.40 -6.35
N LEU A 103 10.67 8.23 -5.32
CA LEU A 103 9.27 8.66 -5.35
C LEU A 103 9.13 10.18 -5.50
N ARG A 104 8.20 10.59 -6.37
CA ARG A 104 7.76 11.98 -6.52
C ARG A 104 6.88 12.42 -5.34
N LYS A 105 6.59 13.72 -5.26
CA LYS A 105 5.81 14.35 -4.19
C LYS A 105 4.47 13.62 -3.94
N GLN A 106 3.67 13.40 -4.98
CA GLN A 106 2.37 12.73 -4.83
C GLN A 106 2.49 11.30 -4.31
N GLY A 107 3.38 10.49 -4.92
CA GLY A 107 3.63 9.13 -4.44
C GLY A 107 4.16 9.08 -3.01
N THR A 108 4.95 10.07 -2.61
CA THR A 108 5.44 10.21 -1.22
C THR A 108 4.29 10.53 -0.26
N THR A 109 3.39 11.44 -0.64
CA THR A 109 2.21 11.77 0.17
C THR A 109 1.32 10.54 0.37
N ASN A 110 1.05 9.80 -0.71
CA ASN A 110 0.26 8.58 -0.66
C ASN A 110 0.92 7.53 0.24
N LEU A 111 2.22 7.25 0.04
CA LEU A 111 2.98 6.31 0.87
C LEU A 111 2.93 6.70 2.35
N ARG A 112 3.09 8.00 2.66
CA ARG A 112 3.02 8.49 4.04
C ARG A 112 1.64 8.28 4.65
N SER A 113 0.58 8.51 3.90
CA SER A 113 -0.80 8.28 4.36
C SER A 113 -1.03 6.80 4.68
N VAL A 114 -0.61 5.92 3.78
CA VAL A 114 -0.70 4.46 3.97
C VAL A 114 0.10 4.00 5.18
N LEU A 115 1.37 4.40 5.30
CA LEU A 115 2.21 4.02 6.45
C LEU A 115 1.66 4.56 7.77
N LYS A 116 1.02 5.74 7.77
CA LYS A 116 0.37 6.29 8.96
C LYS A 116 -0.76 5.37 9.44
N GLU A 117 -1.63 4.93 8.52
CA GLU A 117 -2.72 4.02 8.88
C GLU A 117 -2.22 2.63 9.25
N VAL A 118 -1.34 2.02 8.43
CA VAL A 118 -0.78 0.69 8.70
C VAL A 118 -0.10 0.64 10.07
N TYR A 119 0.69 1.66 10.43
CA TYR A 119 1.33 1.70 11.75
C TYR A 119 0.37 2.04 12.88
N ARG A 120 -0.68 2.84 12.64
CA ARG A 120 -1.75 3.01 13.63
C ARG A 120 -2.38 1.67 14.00
N PHE A 121 -2.66 0.82 13.02
CA PHE A 121 -3.21 -0.52 13.29
C PHE A 121 -2.23 -1.43 14.02
N ARG A 122 -0.97 -1.49 13.57
CA ARG A 122 0.07 -2.26 14.26
C ARG A 122 0.20 -1.83 15.72
N ASP A 123 0.26 -0.52 15.96
CA ASP A 123 0.44 0.01 17.31
C ASP A 123 -0.79 -0.30 18.19
N GLN A 124 -2.01 -0.31 17.64
CA GLN A 124 -3.21 -0.75 18.37
C GLN A 124 -3.25 -2.26 18.62
N ALA A 125 -2.64 -3.09 17.76
CA ALA A 125 -2.55 -4.53 17.99
C ALA A 125 -1.61 -4.87 19.15
N VAL A 126 -0.55 -4.08 19.34
CA VAL A 126 0.48 -4.32 20.38
C VAL A 126 0.18 -3.54 21.66
N HIS A 127 -0.38 -2.35 21.54
CA HIS A 127 -0.68 -1.42 22.63
C HIS A 127 -2.13 -0.92 22.52
N PRO A 128 -3.12 -1.81 22.66
CA PRO A 128 -4.52 -1.36 22.71
C PRO A 128 -4.73 -0.46 23.93
N GLY A 129 -5.59 0.54 23.78
CA GLY A 129 -6.01 1.34 24.93
C GLY A 129 -6.69 0.46 25.99
N ALA A 130 -6.37 0.66 27.27
CA ALA A 130 -6.99 -0.07 28.37
C ALA A 130 -8.29 0.58 28.89
N SER A 131 -8.71 1.69 28.28
CA SER A 131 -9.93 2.42 28.68
C SER A 131 -11.19 1.66 28.28
N PHE A 132 -12.20 1.67 29.15
CA PHE A 132 -13.54 1.22 28.79
C PHE A 132 -14.11 2.09 27.67
N SER A 133 -14.80 1.46 26.73
CA SER A 133 -15.48 2.10 25.60
C SER A 133 -16.89 1.53 25.47
N GLU A 134 -17.79 2.32 24.89
CA GLU A 134 -19.12 1.83 24.53
C GLU A 134 -19.02 0.82 23.37
N PRO A 135 -19.87 -0.22 23.35
CA PRO A 135 -19.91 -1.16 22.22
C PRO A 135 -20.21 -0.42 20.92
N ILE A 136 -19.51 -0.81 19.85
CA ILE A 136 -19.75 -0.30 18.50
C ILE A 136 -20.38 -1.38 17.62
N MET A 137 -21.16 -0.95 16.63
CA MET A 137 -21.87 -1.88 15.76
C MET A 137 -20.90 -2.55 14.77
N HIS A 138 -20.89 -3.89 14.72
CA HIS A 138 -20.13 -4.60 13.70
C HIS A 138 -20.77 -4.42 12.32
N PRO A 139 -20.02 -4.02 11.28
CA PRO A 139 -20.59 -3.63 9.98
C PRO A 139 -21.30 -4.79 9.26
N GLN A 140 -20.87 -6.03 9.49
CA GLN A 140 -21.45 -7.20 8.84
C GLN A 140 -22.46 -7.94 9.74
N PHE A 141 -22.17 -8.02 11.03
CA PHE A 141 -22.94 -8.86 11.95
C PHE A 141 -24.05 -8.10 12.67
N HIS A 142 -24.06 -6.77 12.60
CA HIS A 142 -25.10 -5.91 13.17
C HIS A 142 -25.35 -6.17 14.66
N VAL A 143 -24.27 -6.45 15.40
CA VAL A 143 -24.28 -6.58 16.86
C VAL A 143 -23.25 -5.65 17.49
N GLY A 144 -23.52 -5.23 18.74
CA GLY A 144 -22.59 -4.42 19.52
C GLY A 144 -21.38 -5.24 19.97
N VAL A 145 -20.18 -4.80 19.60
CA VAL A 145 -18.90 -5.46 19.90
C VAL A 145 -17.88 -4.45 20.39
N GLU A 146 -16.80 -4.95 21.01
CA GLU A 146 -15.64 -4.12 21.32
C GLU A 146 -14.95 -3.64 20.03
N ASN A 147 -14.33 -2.45 20.05
CA ASN A 147 -13.78 -1.80 18.87
C ASN A 147 -12.75 -2.64 18.10
N ARG A 148 -12.00 -3.53 18.75
CA ARG A 148 -11.02 -4.40 18.08
C ARG A 148 -11.63 -5.27 16.99
N PHE A 149 -12.88 -5.70 17.17
CA PHE A 149 -13.56 -6.58 16.22
C PHE A 149 -13.96 -5.83 14.94
N VAL A 150 -14.28 -4.54 15.04
CA VAL A 150 -14.54 -3.71 13.85
C VAL A 150 -13.24 -3.22 13.22
N MET A 151 -12.28 -2.82 14.06
CA MET A 151 -10.98 -2.35 13.62
C MET A 151 -10.26 -3.45 12.85
N PHE A 152 -10.04 -4.61 13.45
CA PHE A 152 -9.44 -5.77 12.78
C PHE A 152 -10.53 -6.67 12.18
N SER A 153 -11.25 -6.12 11.21
CA SER A 153 -12.19 -6.85 10.35
C SER A 153 -11.56 -7.16 8.99
N ALA A 154 -12.12 -8.14 8.27
CA ALA A 154 -11.65 -8.52 6.94
C ALA A 154 -11.61 -7.34 5.94
N PRO A 155 -12.60 -6.43 5.89
CA PRO A 155 -12.54 -5.26 5.00
C PRO A 155 -11.38 -4.31 5.30
N ASN A 156 -11.08 -4.06 6.58
CA ASN A 156 -9.96 -3.19 6.95
C ASN A 156 -8.62 -3.85 6.65
N ALA A 157 -8.47 -5.14 6.98
CA ALA A 157 -7.28 -5.91 6.65
C ALA A 157 -7.04 -5.92 5.13
N HIS A 158 -8.10 -6.11 4.33
CA HIS A 158 -8.03 -6.09 2.87
C HIS A 158 -7.39 -4.80 2.36
N LEU A 159 -7.84 -3.62 2.82
CA LEU A 159 -7.28 -2.33 2.37
C LEU A 159 -5.79 -2.18 2.70
N LEU A 160 -5.37 -2.64 3.88
CA LEU A 160 -3.98 -2.51 4.33
C LEU A 160 -3.04 -3.50 3.62
N VAL A 161 -3.49 -4.74 3.41
CA VAL A 161 -2.76 -5.76 2.64
C VAL A 161 -2.68 -5.36 1.17
N ARG A 162 -3.78 -4.89 0.57
CA ARG A 162 -3.79 -4.32 -0.79
C ARG A 162 -2.74 -3.23 -0.93
N ALA A 163 -2.68 -2.31 0.03
CA ALA A 163 -1.73 -1.21 -0.02
C ALA A 163 -0.27 -1.71 0.07
N ALA A 164 0.02 -2.69 0.93
CA ALA A 164 1.34 -3.29 1.03
C ALA A 164 1.76 -3.97 -0.28
N LEU A 165 0.90 -4.78 -0.88
CA LEU A 165 1.11 -5.41 -2.20
C LEU A 165 1.27 -4.37 -3.32
N ALA A 166 0.42 -3.34 -3.32
CA ALA A 166 0.52 -2.27 -4.31
C ALA A 166 1.89 -1.59 -4.24
N PHE A 167 2.40 -1.30 -3.03
CA PHE A 167 3.73 -0.71 -2.88
C PHE A 167 4.88 -1.68 -3.15
N SER A 168 4.72 -2.99 -2.97
CA SER A 168 5.73 -3.97 -3.41
C SER A 168 5.91 -3.96 -4.93
N ARG A 169 4.89 -3.58 -5.70
CA ARG A 169 4.95 -3.43 -7.16
C ARG A 169 5.31 -2.00 -7.59
N ILE A 170 4.70 -0.97 -7.01
CA ILE A 170 4.87 0.44 -7.39
C ILE A 170 6.30 0.93 -7.18
N LEU A 171 6.90 0.63 -6.01
CA LEU A 171 8.22 1.12 -5.64
C LEU A 171 9.30 0.66 -6.63
N PRO A 172 9.44 -0.65 -6.91
CA PRO A 172 10.48 -1.11 -7.83
C PRO A 172 10.13 -0.91 -9.32
N SER A 173 8.86 -0.69 -9.69
CA SER A 173 8.44 -0.36 -11.07
C SER A 173 8.76 1.08 -11.51
N ARG A 174 9.62 1.79 -10.77
CA ARG A 174 10.08 3.14 -11.14
C ARG A 174 11.35 3.04 -11.99
N ASP A 175 11.70 4.13 -12.66
CA ASP A 175 13.03 4.24 -13.25
C ASP A 175 14.08 4.36 -12.14
N LEU A 176 14.79 3.25 -11.90
CA LEU A 176 15.84 3.14 -10.90
C LEU A 176 17.24 3.35 -11.48
N SER A 177 17.38 3.70 -12.77
CA SER A 177 18.68 3.87 -13.45
C SER A 177 19.64 4.83 -12.74
N ARG A 178 19.09 5.82 -12.01
CA ARG A 178 19.84 6.82 -11.23
C ARG A 178 20.08 6.44 -9.76
N ARG A 179 19.68 5.24 -9.33
CA ARG A 179 19.80 4.75 -7.95
C ARG A 179 21.05 3.89 -7.76
N PRO A 180 21.54 3.70 -6.53
CA PRO A 180 22.64 2.78 -6.27
C PRO A 180 22.35 1.39 -6.85
N LYS A 181 23.37 0.71 -7.37
CA LYS A 181 23.22 -0.62 -8.02
C LYS A 181 22.48 -1.62 -7.12
N GLY A 182 22.79 -1.66 -5.83
CA GLY A 182 22.10 -2.54 -4.88
C GLY A 182 20.59 -2.28 -4.77
N ILE A 183 20.13 -1.03 -4.94
CA ILE A 183 18.69 -0.72 -4.99
C ILE A 183 18.07 -1.15 -6.33
N GLN A 184 18.80 -1.04 -7.44
CA GLN A 184 18.32 -1.50 -8.74
C GLN A 184 18.11 -3.02 -8.72
N GLU A 185 19.11 -3.76 -8.24
CA GLU A 185 19.06 -5.23 -8.12
C GLU A 185 17.96 -5.66 -7.15
N PHE A 186 17.86 -4.99 -5.99
CA PHE A 186 16.80 -5.26 -5.03
C PHE A 186 15.41 -4.95 -5.60
N GLY A 187 15.26 -3.89 -6.38
CA GLY A 187 14.02 -3.57 -7.06
C GLY A 187 13.62 -4.64 -8.08
N ALA A 188 14.56 -5.08 -8.92
CA ALA A 188 14.34 -6.17 -9.87
C ALA A 188 13.96 -7.48 -9.17
N TYR A 189 14.67 -7.81 -8.08
CA TYR A 189 14.32 -8.95 -7.22
C TYR A 189 12.89 -8.83 -6.71
N LEU A 190 12.54 -7.72 -6.04
CA LEU A 190 11.19 -7.49 -5.49
C LEU A 190 10.09 -7.67 -6.53
N LEU A 191 10.28 -7.20 -7.76
CA LEU A 191 9.30 -7.38 -8.84
C LEU A 191 9.10 -8.85 -9.17
N GLU A 192 10.19 -9.60 -9.29
CA GLU A 192 10.13 -11.02 -9.62
C GLU A 192 9.44 -11.82 -8.50
N VAL A 193 9.89 -11.63 -7.25
CA VAL A 193 9.37 -12.42 -6.13
C VAL A 193 7.97 -12.00 -5.67
N SER A 194 7.53 -10.76 -5.92
CA SER A 194 6.16 -10.34 -5.60
C SER A 194 5.12 -10.66 -6.69
N LYS A 195 5.57 -11.05 -7.89
CA LYS A 195 4.68 -11.34 -9.03
C LYS A 195 3.64 -12.43 -8.73
N PRO A 196 3.98 -13.58 -8.10
CA PRO A 196 2.98 -14.60 -7.78
C PRO A 196 1.91 -14.10 -6.81
N LEU A 197 2.32 -13.31 -5.81
CA LEU A 197 1.38 -12.72 -4.85
C LEU A 197 0.44 -11.70 -5.50
N CYS A 198 0.96 -10.85 -6.38
CA CYS A 198 0.12 -9.90 -7.13
C CYS A 198 -0.88 -10.63 -8.03
N ALA A 199 -0.45 -11.71 -8.69
CA ALA A 199 -1.34 -12.51 -9.53
C ALA A 199 -2.43 -13.22 -8.73
N ARG A 200 -2.09 -13.81 -7.57
CA ARG A 200 -3.06 -14.40 -6.64
C ARG A 200 -4.07 -13.34 -6.18
N TRP A 201 -3.59 -12.17 -5.77
CA TRP A 201 -4.45 -11.05 -5.40
C TRP A 201 -5.42 -10.69 -6.53
N GLU A 202 -4.91 -10.48 -7.74
CA GLU A 202 -5.71 -10.06 -8.89
C GLU A 202 -6.78 -11.11 -9.27
N GLN A 203 -6.48 -12.39 -9.09
CA GLN A 203 -7.42 -13.48 -9.30
C GLN A 203 -8.56 -13.49 -8.27
N GLU A 204 -8.25 -13.23 -7.00
CA GLU A 204 -9.19 -13.40 -5.89
C GLU A 204 -9.99 -12.12 -5.57
N TYR A 205 -9.32 -10.98 -5.63
CA TYR A 205 -9.83 -9.69 -5.15
C TYR A 205 -10.00 -8.65 -6.26
N GLY A 206 -9.63 -8.98 -7.50
CA GLY A 206 -9.67 -8.06 -8.63
C GLY A 206 -8.45 -7.13 -8.70
N PRO A 207 -8.49 -6.07 -9.54
CA PRO A 207 -7.30 -5.32 -9.91
C PRO A 207 -6.58 -4.69 -8.71
N LEU A 208 -5.29 -5.01 -8.55
CA LEU A 208 -4.47 -4.49 -7.45
C LEU A 208 -4.30 -2.96 -7.56
N LEU A 209 -3.99 -2.51 -8.78
CA LEU A 209 -3.84 -1.10 -9.13
C LEU A 209 -5.04 -0.67 -9.97
N GLU A 210 -5.64 0.47 -9.65
CA GLU A 210 -6.65 1.08 -10.51
C GLU A 210 -5.99 1.47 -11.83
N GLU A 211 -6.58 1.03 -12.95
CA GLU A 211 -6.20 1.57 -14.26
C GLU A 211 -6.51 3.06 -14.28
N PRO A 212 -5.61 3.91 -14.82
CA PRO A 212 -5.94 5.31 -14.99
C PRO A 212 -7.18 5.38 -15.88
N ALA A 213 -8.27 5.94 -15.35
CA ALA A 213 -9.51 6.10 -16.09
C ALA A 213 -9.18 6.71 -17.46
N VAL A 214 -9.47 5.97 -18.54
CA VAL A 214 -9.35 6.47 -19.90
C VAL A 214 -10.34 7.63 -19.98
N GLN A 215 -9.83 8.86 -19.93
CA GLN A 215 -10.65 10.02 -20.22
C GLN A 215 -11.13 9.85 -21.66
N PRO A 216 -12.44 9.88 -21.93
CA PRO A 216 -12.91 9.85 -23.30
C PRO A 216 -12.26 11.03 -24.02
N SER A 217 -11.50 10.71 -25.07
CA SER A 217 -10.93 11.68 -26.00
C SER A 217 -11.99 12.73 -26.30
N GLU A 218 -11.71 13.99 -25.95
CA GLU A 218 -12.50 15.11 -26.46
C GLU A 218 -12.59 14.91 -27.97
N ALA A 219 -13.81 14.68 -28.45
CA ALA A 219 -14.07 14.62 -29.87
C ALA A 219 -13.63 15.99 -30.42
N VAL A 220 -12.63 15.96 -31.29
CA VAL A 220 -12.19 17.11 -32.07
C VAL A 220 -13.42 17.61 -32.82
N SER A 221 -13.99 18.71 -32.32
CA SER A 221 -15.04 19.43 -33.02
C SER A 221 -14.47 19.86 -34.37
N PRO A 222 -15.08 19.49 -35.51
CA PRO A 222 -14.58 19.93 -36.80
C PRO A 222 -14.66 21.45 -36.88
N ALA A 223 -13.55 22.04 -37.28
CA ALA A 223 -13.41 23.46 -37.53
C ALA A 223 -14.44 23.92 -38.54
N ASP A 224 -15.21 24.94 -38.17
CA ASP A 224 -15.99 25.77 -39.08
C ASP A 224 -14.98 26.56 -39.94
N ASP A 225 -14.83 26.12 -41.18
CA ASP A 225 -13.99 26.76 -42.19
C ASP A 225 -14.84 27.66 -43.08
N GLY A 226 -14.26 28.79 -43.47
CA GLY A 226 -14.94 30.03 -43.82
C GLY A 226 -15.80 30.01 -45.09
N GLY A 227 -16.89 30.79 -45.03
CA GLY A 227 -17.72 31.17 -46.17
C GLY A 227 -17.83 32.69 -46.29
N SER A 228 -16.73 33.35 -46.63
CA SER A 228 -16.70 34.76 -47.03
C SER A 228 -17.36 34.90 -48.42
N SER A 229 -18.52 35.55 -48.48
CA SER A 229 -19.16 35.95 -49.75
C SER A 229 -19.33 37.48 -49.77
N MET A 230 -18.37 38.14 -50.43
CA MET A 230 -18.56 39.43 -51.08
C MET A 230 -18.98 39.16 -52.52
N LEU A 231 -19.95 39.93 -53.02
CA LEU A 231 -20.05 40.59 -54.34
C LEU A 231 -21.53 41.01 -54.51
N SER A 232 -21.86 42.30 -54.41
CA SER A 232 -22.10 43.22 -55.56
C SER A 232 -23.41 42.87 -56.29
N GLU A 233 -24.42 43.73 -56.45
CA GLU A 233 -24.46 44.98 -57.24
C GLU A 233 -25.90 45.62 -57.19
N PRO A 234 -26.14 46.79 -57.83
CA PRO A 234 -27.17 47.78 -57.46
C PRO A 234 -28.42 47.84 -58.39
N GLU A 235 -29.23 48.90 -58.18
CA GLU A 235 -30.32 49.47 -59.05
C GLU A 235 -31.64 48.64 -59.11
N GLU A 236 -32.86 49.19 -59.18
CA GLU A 236 -33.39 50.49 -59.61
C GLU A 236 -34.88 50.61 -59.18
N THR A 237 -35.45 51.83 -59.31
CA THR A 237 -36.85 52.31 -59.13
C THR A 237 -37.33 52.81 -57.76
#